data_AF-A0A2M7KA04-F1
#
_entry.id   AF-A0A2M7KA04-F1
#
_cell.length_a   1.000
_cell.length_b   1.000
_cell.length_c   1.000
_cell.angle_alpha   90.00
_cell.angle_beta   90.00
_cell.angle_gamma   90.00
#
_symmetry.space_group_name_H-M   'P 1'
#
loop_
_entity.id
_entity.type
_entity.pdbx_description
1 polymer ?
#
loop_
_entity_poly.entity_id
_entity_poly.type
_entity_poly.pdbx_seq_one_letter_code
_entity_poly.pdbx_strand_id
1 'polypeptide(L)'
;MRKSFALIKNQKIKEVYREIIMQNFIKYIIKNILKITSILLLSIFFVFLIFPVLFQLNFIDGLLNKPLTNHLIAITALILFFLILSWKRIQELFQRYKNTYNLKETSLIWVDYIVLFIFFSILLIILFQNKYTTNVSYKFCIFLLVNLFFVLIWILSSYYWKDKREKQTILNKDKYSLFDEPIQFMEQDLLGREKFIEDLEKEIKSLPFENSFIFGLYGSWGEGKTSVINLLKNKFKESKDYLIVNFDPWNFKGEEAILTAFYNKIEQSLSQKFIFPGFKKTFLKYRNLISMGLSQTGITINFSDTKESIEEIRQRIESYIAQTKKKIIIFIDDIDRLQPNEILLVFKLV
;
A
#
# COMPACT_ATOMS: atom_id res chain seq x y z
N MET A 1 10.96 31.42 -39.55
CA MET A 1 10.99 32.01 -38.19
C MET A 1 10.05 31.32 -37.18
N ARG A 2 8.76 31.07 -37.44
CA ARG A 2 7.86 30.44 -36.43
C ARG A 2 8.25 29.01 -35.99
N LYS A 3 8.81 28.17 -36.88
CA LYS A 3 9.25 26.80 -36.54
C LYS A 3 10.52 26.76 -35.64
N SER A 4 11.46 27.70 -35.83
CA SER A 4 12.68 27.76 -35.00
C SER A 4 12.39 28.26 -33.57
N PHE A 5 11.48 29.23 -33.42
CA PHE A 5 11.03 29.69 -32.09
C PHE A 5 10.28 28.61 -31.30
N ALA A 6 9.48 27.76 -31.97
CA ALA A 6 8.79 26.63 -31.32
C ALA A 6 9.76 25.52 -30.84
N LEU A 7 10.83 25.26 -31.61
CA LEU A 7 11.88 24.30 -31.24
C LEU A 7 12.70 24.78 -30.04
N ILE A 8 13.07 26.06 -30.00
CA ILE A 8 13.82 26.67 -28.88
C ILE A 8 12.96 26.69 -27.60
N LYS A 9 11.66 26.98 -27.71
CA LYS A 9 10.73 26.96 -26.57
C LYS A 9 10.56 25.53 -26.00
N ASN A 10 10.47 24.52 -26.87
CA ASN A 10 10.39 23.11 -26.45
C ASN A 10 11.71 22.58 -25.85
N GLN A 11 12.87 23.06 -26.31
CA GLN A 11 14.16 22.72 -25.70
C GLN A 11 14.29 23.32 -24.30
N LYS A 12 13.97 24.60 -24.13
CA LYS A 12 13.98 25.25 -22.80
C LYS A 12 13.03 24.57 -21.81
N ILE A 13 11.83 24.17 -22.25
CA ILE A 13 10.89 23.42 -21.39
C ILE A 13 11.46 22.06 -21.00
N LYS A 14 12.12 21.34 -21.92
CA LYS A 14 12.77 20.06 -21.61
C LYS A 14 13.96 20.22 -20.66
N GLU A 15 14.75 21.28 -20.79
CA GLU A 15 15.87 21.57 -19.88
C GLU A 15 15.38 21.89 -18.47
N VAL A 16 14.41 22.79 -18.34
CA VAL A 16 13.78 23.10 -17.04
C VAL A 16 13.19 21.85 -16.40
N TYR A 17 12.54 20.99 -17.20
CA TYR A 17 12.00 19.73 -16.69
C TYR A 17 13.08 18.74 -16.23
N ARG A 18 14.21 18.65 -16.95
CA ARG A 18 15.36 17.84 -16.52
C ARG A 18 16.00 18.38 -15.25
N GLU A 19 16.15 19.69 -15.12
CA GLU A 19 16.69 20.32 -13.91
C GLU A 19 15.82 20.03 -12.69
N ILE A 20 14.49 20.16 -12.83
CA ILE A 20 13.55 19.84 -11.75
C ILE A 20 13.64 18.36 -11.35
N ILE A 21 13.72 17.44 -12.32
CA ILE A 21 13.89 16.00 -12.04
C ILE A 21 15.22 15.75 -11.32
N MET A 22 16.31 16.33 -11.81
CA MET A 22 17.64 16.15 -11.22
C MET A 22 17.70 16.70 -9.79
N GLN A 23 17.12 17.86 -9.53
CA GLN A 23 17.05 18.43 -8.18
C GLN A 23 16.24 17.54 -7.23
N ASN A 24 15.10 17.01 -7.68
CA ASN A 24 14.29 16.09 -6.89
C ASN A 24 15.02 14.78 -6.59
N PHE A 25 15.76 14.25 -7.57
CA PHE A 25 16.57 13.05 -7.42
C PHE A 25 17.73 13.26 -6.43
N ILE A 26 18.44 14.38 -6.53
CA ILE A 26 19.52 14.73 -5.59
C ILE A 26 18.96 14.87 -4.17
N LYS A 27 17.83 15.58 -3.99
CA LYS A 27 17.16 15.68 -2.68
C LYS A 27 16.78 14.30 -2.12
N TYR A 28 16.28 13.41 -2.97
CA TYR A 28 15.93 12.04 -2.59
C TYR A 28 17.16 11.24 -2.12
N ILE A 29 18.28 11.31 -2.85
CA ILE A 29 19.53 10.65 -2.47
C ILE A 29 20.03 11.20 -1.13
N ILE A 30 20.11 12.51 -0.98
CA ILE A 30 20.60 13.15 0.25
C ILE A 30 19.74 12.74 1.44
N LYS A 31 18.41 12.75 1.31
CA LYS A 31 17.47 12.32 2.37
C LYS A 31 17.68 10.87 2.79
N ASN A 32 18.17 10.02 1.89
CA ASN A 32 18.32 8.58 2.12
C ASN A 32 19.79 8.12 2.19
N ILE A 33 20.76 9.04 2.27
CA ILE A 33 22.19 8.71 2.09
C ILE A 33 22.68 7.65 3.08
N LEU A 34 22.32 7.77 4.36
CA LEU A 34 22.71 6.80 5.41
C LEU A 34 22.17 5.39 5.17
N LYS A 35 20.97 5.30 4.58
CA LYS A 35 20.34 4.02 4.23
C LYS A 35 21.05 3.41 3.03
N ILE A 36 21.35 4.21 2.00
CA ILE A 36 22.08 3.77 0.81
C ILE A 36 23.48 3.28 1.20
N THR A 37 24.19 4.03 2.05
CA THR A 37 25.52 3.61 2.53
C THR A 37 25.45 2.32 3.33
N SER A 38 24.44 2.12 4.19
CA SER A 38 24.27 0.84 4.90
C SER A 38 24.03 -0.34 3.97
N ILE A 39 23.28 -0.16 2.87
CA ILE A 39 23.03 -1.20 1.87
C ILE A 39 24.33 -1.54 1.14
N LEU A 40 25.12 -0.52 0.82
CA LEU A 40 26.39 -0.67 0.13
C LEU A 40 27.40 -1.42 1.03
N LEU A 41 27.50 -1.05 2.31
CA LEU A 41 28.30 -1.77 3.30
C LEU A 41 27.85 -3.23 3.47
N LEU A 42 26.53 -3.47 3.54
CA LEU A 42 25.98 -4.82 3.62
C LEU A 42 26.32 -5.64 2.36
N SER A 43 26.28 -5.01 1.19
CA SER A 43 26.65 -5.65 -0.09
C SER A 43 28.13 -6.00 -0.13
N ILE A 44 29.00 -5.09 0.35
CA ILE A 44 30.45 -5.36 0.50
C ILE A 44 30.67 -6.53 1.45
N PHE A 45 30.07 -6.50 2.63
CA PHE A 45 30.19 -7.59 3.61
C PHE A 45 29.76 -8.93 3.00
N PHE A 46 28.60 -8.96 2.33
CA PHE A 46 28.09 -10.15 1.66
C PHE A 46 29.06 -10.66 0.59
N VAL A 47 29.51 -9.80 -0.33
CA VAL A 47 30.32 -10.20 -1.48
C VAL A 47 31.74 -10.63 -1.12
N PHE A 48 32.35 -10.05 -0.07
CA PHE A 48 33.73 -10.36 0.30
C PHE A 48 33.87 -11.42 1.38
N LEU A 49 32.87 -11.60 2.26
CA LEU A 49 32.94 -12.59 3.35
C LEU A 49 32.04 -13.78 3.13
N ILE A 50 30.76 -13.55 2.79
CA ILE A 50 29.77 -14.63 2.70
C ILE A 50 29.87 -15.35 1.35
N PHE A 51 29.91 -14.60 0.25
CA PHE A 51 29.85 -15.14 -1.10
C PHE A 51 30.99 -16.13 -1.41
N PRO A 52 32.27 -15.87 -1.07
CA PRO A 52 33.34 -16.82 -1.33
C PRO A 52 33.19 -18.12 -0.52
N VAL A 53 32.74 -18.03 0.72
CA VAL A 53 32.49 -19.20 1.59
C VAL A 53 31.35 -20.04 1.03
N LEU A 54 30.25 -19.41 0.59
CA LEU A 54 29.14 -20.10 -0.05
C LEU A 54 29.60 -20.85 -1.31
N PHE A 55 30.49 -20.25 -2.11
CA PHE A 55 31.00 -20.87 -3.33
C PHE A 55 31.96 -22.04 -3.04
N GLN A 56 32.75 -21.96 -1.98
CA GLN A 56 33.67 -23.03 -1.55
C GLN A 56 32.96 -24.24 -0.94
N LEU A 57 31.72 -24.10 -0.47
CA LEU A 57 30.90 -25.26 -0.14
C LEU A 57 30.68 -26.04 -1.45
N ASN A 58 31.26 -27.24 -1.55
CA ASN A 58 31.23 -28.18 -2.69
C ASN A 58 29.85 -28.39 -3.37
N PHE A 59 28.78 -27.90 -2.74
CA PHE A 59 27.44 -27.78 -3.29
C PHE A 59 27.37 -26.90 -4.55
N ILE A 60 28.01 -25.72 -4.56
CA ILE A 60 27.92 -24.78 -5.69
C ILE A 60 28.76 -25.26 -6.88
N ASP A 61 29.98 -25.75 -6.62
CA ASP A 61 30.82 -26.36 -7.65
C ASP A 61 30.16 -27.59 -8.31
N GLY A 62 29.43 -28.40 -7.54
CA GLY A 62 28.64 -29.51 -8.08
C GLY A 62 27.46 -29.08 -8.97
N LEU A 63 26.87 -27.91 -8.68
CA LEU A 63 25.76 -27.33 -9.42
C LEU A 63 26.21 -26.62 -10.71
N LEU A 64 27.39 -26.00 -10.70
CA LEU A 64 27.94 -25.21 -11.81
C LEU A 64 28.79 -26.02 -12.80
N ASN A 65 29.52 -27.03 -12.32
CA ASN A 65 30.53 -27.75 -13.12
C ASN A 65 30.06 -29.10 -13.69
N LYS A 66 28.97 -29.68 -13.15
CA LYS A 66 28.38 -30.93 -13.68
C LYS A 66 26.97 -30.67 -14.21
N PRO A 67 26.57 -31.27 -15.35
CA PRO A 67 25.21 -31.17 -15.84
C PRO A 67 24.27 -32.07 -15.01
N LEU A 68 23.96 -31.68 -13.76
CA LEU A 68 22.75 -32.16 -13.08
C LEU A 68 21.54 -31.43 -13.64
N THR A 69 21.33 -31.52 -14.96
CA THR A 69 20.26 -30.83 -15.68
C THR A 69 18.90 -31.08 -15.02
N ASN A 70 18.65 -32.29 -14.55
CA ASN A 70 17.35 -32.66 -13.97
C ASN A 70 17.05 -31.95 -12.65
N HIS A 71 18.03 -31.81 -11.75
CA HIS A 71 17.83 -31.12 -10.47
C HIS A 71 17.68 -29.61 -10.67
N LEU A 72 18.47 -29.02 -11.58
CA LEU A 72 18.34 -27.62 -11.95
C LEU A 72 16.99 -27.31 -12.60
N ILE A 73 16.54 -28.17 -13.51
CA ILE A 73 15.21 -28.07 -14.11
C ILE A 73 14.14 -28.15 -13.01
N ALA A 74 14.23 -29.11 -12.07
CA ALA A 74 13.28 -29.23 -10.97
C ALA A 74 13.26 -27.98 -10.06
N ILE A 75 14.42 -27.44 -9.69
CA ILE A 75 14.52 -26.22 -8.88
C ILE A 75 13.90 -25.03 -9.62
N THR A 76 14.21 -24.85 -10.91
CA THR A 76 13.62 -23.76 -11.69
C THR A 76 12.11 -23.92 -11.89
N ALA A 77 11.62 -25.14 -12.11
CA ALA A 77 10.19 -25.41 -12.21
C ALA A 77 9.47 -25.08 -10.91
N LEU A 78 10.07 -25.40 -9.75
CA LEU A 78 9.55 -25.00 -8.44
C LEU A 78 9.53 -23.46 -8.29
N ILE A 79 10.60 -22.76 -8.67
CA ILE A 79 10.64 -21.30 -8.63
C ILE A 79 9.53 -20.70 -9.51
N LEU A 80 9.39 -21.16 -10.76
CA LEU A 80 8.34 -20.71 -11.67
C LEU A 80 6.94 -21.01 -11.12
N PHE A 81 6.73 -22.18 -10.52
CA PHE A 81 5.47 -22.53 -9.85
C PHE A 81 5.14 -21.56 -8.70
N PHE A 82 6.10 -21.26 -7.83
CA PHE A 82 5.91 -20.29 -6.76
C PHE A 82 5.68 -18.85 -7.26
N LEU A 83 6.32 -18.46 -8.37
CA LEU A 83 6.08 -17.18 -9.03
C LEU A 83 4.64 -17.10 -9.54
N ILE A 84 4.13 -18.15 -10.18
CA ILE A 84 2.73 -18.21 -10.63
C ILE A 84 1.77 -18.07 -9.44
N LEU A 85 1.98 -18.82 -8.37
CA LEU A 85 1.15 -18.73 -7.15
C LEU A 85 1.19 -17.34 -6.50
N SER A 86 2.29 -16.63 -6.63
CA SER A 86 2.50 -15.32 -6.00
C SER A 86 2.08 -14.13 -6.88
N TRP A 87 1.59 -14.38 -8.10
CA TRP A 87 1.26 -13.35 -9.10
C TRP A 87 0.37 -12.24 -8.55
N LYS A 88 -0.80 -12.58 -7.99
CA LYS A 88 -1.76 -11.58 -7.46
C LYS A 88 -1.14 -10.74 -6.35
N ARG A 89 -0.39 -11.36 -5.43
CA ARG A 89 0.27 -10.65 -4.32
C ARG A 89 1.32 -9.66 -4.84
N ILE A 90 2.02 -10.02 -5.90
CA ILE A 90 3.08 -9.18 -6.49
C ILE A 90 2.47 -8.04 -7.31
N GLN A 91 1.33 -8.27 -7.96
CA GLN A 91 0.53 -7.20 -8.57
C GLN A 91 0.06 -6.17 -7.53
N GLU A 92 -0.53 -6.63 -6.41
CA GLU A 92 -0.94 -5.76 -5.30
C GLU A 92 0.26 -4.99 -4.73
N LEU A 93 1.41 -5.65 -4.59
CA LEU A 93 2.65 -5.00 -4.16
C LEU A 93 3.10 -3.90 -5.13
N PHE A 94 3.12 -4.15 -6.44
CA PHE A 94 3.51 -3.14 -7.44
C PHE A 94 2.56 -1.94 -7.44
N GLN A 95 1.27 -2.16 -7.23
CA GLN A 95 0.30 -1.06 -7.13
C GLN A 95 0.53 -0.21 -5.89
N ARG A 96 0.76 -0.84 -4.74
CA ARG A 96 1.12 -0.15 -3.49
C ARG A 96 2.42 0.62 -3.63
N TYR A 97 3.43 -0.01 -4.23
CA TYR A 97 4.72 0.61 -4.55
C TYR A 97 4.54 1.86 -5.42
N LYS A 98 3.78 1.75 -6.51
CA LYS A 98 3.48 2.88 -7.42
C LYS A 98 2.73 4.01 -6.73
N ASN A 99 1.74 3.69 -5.89
CA ASN A 99 1.01 4.68 -5.12
C ASN A 99 1.92 5.40 -4.12
N THR A 100 2.82 4.67 -3.44
CA THR A 100 3.83 5.25 -2.54
C THR A 100 4.82 6.14 -3.29
N TYR A 101 5.28 5.73 -4.47
CA TYR A 101 6.25 6.51 -5.24
C TYR A 101 5.67 7.85 -5.76
N ASN A 102 4.36 7.93 -5.94
CA ASN A 102 3.67 9.16 -6.35
C ASN A 102 3.44 10.16 -5.19
N LEU A 103 3.85 9.83 -3.97
CA LEU A 103 3.76 10.74 -2.83
C LEU A 103 4.77 11.89 -2.95
N LYS A 104 4.47 13.04 -2.35
CA LYS A 104 5.39 14.20 -2.35
C LYS A 104 6.72 13.90 -1.66
N GLU A 105 6.69 13.10 -0.60
CA GLU A 105 7.86 12.73 0.18
C GLU A 105 8.07 11.22 0.16
N THR A 106 8.88 10.73 -0.78
CA THR A 106 9.22 9.32 -0.86
C THR A 106 10.40 9.00 0.05
N SER A 107 10.24 8.00 0.91
CA SER A 107 11.35 7.39 1.65
C SER A 107 11.71 6.06 0.99
N LEU A 108 12.96 5.61 1.14
CA LEU A 108 13.33 4.26 0.75
C LEU A 108 12.46 3.24 1.50
N ILE A 109 11.74 2.44 0.73
CA ILE A 109 10.95 1.32 1.23
C ILE A 109 11.74 0.02 1.05
N TRP A 110 11.36 -1.04 1.78
CA TRP A 110 12.08 -2.32 1.78
C TRP A 110 12.29 -2.92 0.38
N VAL A 111 11.40 -2.65 -0.58
CA VAL A 111 11.56 -3.06 -1.99
C VAL A 111 12.81 -2.42 -2.60
N ASP A 112 13.02 -1.12 -2.36
CA ASP A 112 14.20 -0.40 -2.84
C ASP A 112 15.48 -0.95 -2.21
N TYR A 113 15.43 -1.32 -0.92
CA TYR A 113 16.55 -1.95 -0.22
C TYR A 113 16.98 -3.25 -0.91
N ILE A 114 16.02 -4.12 -1.24
CA ILE A 114 16.29 -5.40 -1.89
C ILE A 114 16.88 -5.16 -3.29
N VAL A 115 16.27 -4.27 -4.08
CA VAL A 115 16.73 -3.97 -5.45
C VAL A 115 18.15 -3.39 -5.43
N LEU A 116 18.42 -2.42 -4.56
CA LEU A 116 19.75 -1.81 -4.43
C LEU A 116 20.79 -2.82 -3.92
N PHE A 117 20.43 -3.65 -2.94
CA PHE A 117 21.33 -4.69 -2.43
C PHE A 117 21.71 -5.70 -3.53
N ILE A 118 20.74 -6.17 -4.30
CA ILE A 118 20.99 -7.07 -5.43
C ILE A 118 21.87 -6.38 -6.49
N PHE A 119 21.54 -5.13 -6.85
CA PHE A 119 22.30 -4.36 -7.83
C PHE A 119 23.77 -4.17 -7.42
N PHE A 120 24.02 -3.69 -6.20
CA PHE A 120 25.38 -3.49 -5.70
C PHE A 120 26.13 -4.81 -5.52
N SER A 121 25.46 -5.86 -5.05
CA SER A 121 26.07 -7.19 -4.91
C SER A 121 26.51 -7.76 -6.26
N ILE A 122 25.65 -7.69 -7.29
CA ILE A 122 25.99 -8.13 -8.66
C ILE A 122 27.15 -7.31 -9.21
N LEU A 123 27.10 -5.98 -9.07
CA LEU A 123 28.15 -5.08 -9.55
C LEU A 123 29.51 -5.42 -8.91
N LEU A 124 29.55 -5.61 -7.59
CA LEU A 124 30.78 -5.95 -6.87
C LEU A 124 31.30 -7.34 -7.24
N ILE A 125 30.42 -8.33 -7.44
CA ILE A 125 30.82 -9.67 -7.88
C ILE A 125 31.49 -9.60 -9.26
N ILE A 126 30.90 -8.85 -10.20
CA ILE A 126 31.46 -8.67 -11.56
C ILE A 126 32.83 -7.99 -11.49
N LEU A 127 32.96 -6.94 -10.68
CA LEU A 127 34.20 -6.15 -10.60
C LEU A 127 35.34 -6.87 -9.87
N PHE A 128 35.05 -7.59 -8.78
CA PHE A 128 36.08 -8.07 -7.84
C PHE A 128 36.15 -9.59 -7.68
N GLN A 129 35.09 -10.34 -8.02
CA GLN A 129 34.99 -11.78 -7.82
C GLN A 129 34.95 -12.57 -9.14
N ASN A 130 35.54 -12.03 -10.22
CA ASN A 130 35.48 -12.62 -11.57
C ASN A 130 36.13 -14.04 -11.67
N LYS A 131 36.98 -14.45 -10.72
CA LYS A 131 37.51 -15.81 -10.68
C LYS A 131 36.40 -16.87 -10.56
N TYR A 132 35.37 -16.57 -9.78
CA TYR A 132 34.26 -17.49 -9.50
C TYR A 132 33.23 -17.57 -10.64
N THR A 133 33.19 -16.60 -11.55
CA THR A 133 32.26 -16.57 -12.69
C THR A 133 32.77 -17.33 -13.91
N THR A 134 34.07 -17.57 -14.03
CA THR A 134 34.69 -18.17 -15.23
C THR A 134 34.49 -19.69 -15.39
N ASN A 135 34.12 -20.41 -14.32
CA ASN A 135 33.95 -21.88 -14.35
C ASN A 135 32.54 -22.35 -14.80
N VAL A 136 31.66 -21.44 -15.19
CA VAL A 136 30.26 -21.79 -15.48
C VAL A 136 30.09 -22.35 -16.90
N SER A 137 29.43 -23.50 -17.03
CA SER A 137 29.13 -24.12 -18.34
C SER A 137 28.25 -23.24 -19.23
N TYR A 138 28.57 -23.15 -20.53
CA TYR A 138 27.79 -22.35 -21.49
C TYR A 138 26.31 -22.79 -21.59
N LYS A 139 26.01 -24.09 -21.44
CA LYS A 139 24.63 -24.62 -21.44
C LYS A 139 23.83 -24.08 -20.25
N PHE A 140 24.48 -23.97 -19.09
CA PHE A 140 23.88 -23.40 -17.90
C PHE A 140 23.63 -21.90 -18.07
N CYS A 141 24.56 -21.16 -18.68
CA CYS A 141 24.36 -19.75 -18.99
C CYS A 141 23.13 -19.51 -19.88
N ILE A 142 22.96 -20.31 -20.95
CA ILE A 142 21.78 -20.24 -21.83
C ILE A 142 20.49 -20.54 -21.05
N PHE A 143 20.49 -21.60 -20.24
CA PHE A 143 19.35 -21.97 -19.41
C PHE A 143 18.94 -20.86 -18.42
N LEU A 144 19.92 -20.25 -17.75
CA LEU A 144 19.70 -19.15 -16.81
C LEU A 144 19.12 -17.93 -17.53
N LEU A 145 19.66 -17.57 -18.70
CA LEU A 145 19.17 -16.46 -19.53
C LEU A 145 17.69 -16.65 -19.93
N VAL A 146 17.29 -17.85 -20.37
CA VAL A 146 15.91 -18.15 -20.73
C VAL A 146 14.97 -18.00 -19.52
N ASN A 147 15.38 -18.52 -18.35
CA ASN A 147 14.57 -18.38 -17.14
C ASN A 147 14.45 -16.93 -16.66
N LEU A 148 15.55 -16.16 -16.70
CA LEU A 148 15.52 -14.72 -16.41
C LEU A 148 14.59 -13.97 -17.37
N PHE A 149 14.56 -14.35 -18.64
CA PHE A 149 13.64 -13.77 -19.61
C PHE A 149 12.17 -13.99 -19.23
N PHE A 150 11.79 -15.21 -18.83
CA PHE A 150 10.44 -15.50 -18.34
C PHE A 150 10.11 -14.74 -17.05
N VAL A 151 11.04 -14.68 -16.09
CA VAL A 151 10.86 -13.91 -14.85
C VAL A 151 10.70 -12.41 -15.17
N LEU A 152 11.47 -11.88 -16.11
CA LEU A 152 11.38 -10.48 -16.53
C LEU A 152 10.04 -10.17 -17.20
N ILE A 153 9.57 -11.04 -18.11
CA ILE A 153 8.22 -10.92 -18.67
C ILE A 153 7.19 -10.92 -17.54
N TRP A 154 7.28 -11.89 -16.62
CA TRP A 154 6.37 -12.07 -15.50
C TRP A 154 6.32 -10.82 -14.57
N ILE A 155 7.48 -10.21 -14.29
CA ILE A 155 7.58 -8.94 -13.56
C ILE A 155 6.93 -7.80 -14.34
N LEU A 156 7.25 -7.66 -15.64
CA LEU A 156 6.72 -6.59 -16.48
C LEU A 156 5.20 -6.68 -16.63
N SER A 157 4.66 -7.87 -16.88
CA SER A 157 3.22 -8.11 -16.91
C SER A 157 2.56 -7.82 -15.58
N SER A 158 3.23 -8.12 -14.45
CA SER A 158 2.73 -7.77 -13.11
C SER A 158 2.73 -6.25 -12.88
N TYR A 159 3.75 -5.54 -13.36
CA TYR A 159 3.88 -4.09 -13.22
C TYR A 159 2.86 -3.31 -14.06
N TYR A 160 2.64 -3.73 -15.32
CA TYR A 160 1.67 -3.09 -16.22
C TYR A 160 0.23 -3.54 -15.97
N TRP A 161 0.02 -4.51 -15.07
CA TRP A 161 -1.31 -4.92 -14.68
C TRP A 161 -2.05 -3.75 -14.02
N LYS A 162 -3.06 -3.24 -14.74
CA LYS A 162 -4.06 -2.37 -14.14
C LYS A 162 -5.05 -3.26 -13.45
N ASP A 163 -5.31 -2.94 -12.18
CA ASP A 163 -6.49 -3.40 -11.48
C ASP A 163 -7.71 -3.01 -12.32
N LYS A 164 -8.17 -3.94 -13.16
CA LYS A 164 -9.60 -4.04 -13.44
C LYS A 164 -10.21 -4.57 -12.16
N ARG A 165 -10.10 -3.78 -11.07
CA ARG A 165 -10.85 -3.99 -9.84
C ARG A 165 -12.24 -4.15 -10.37
N GLU A 166 -12.77 -5.37 -10.26
CA GLU A 166 -13.90 -5.84 -11.04
C GLU A 166 -14.78 -4.65 -11.33
N LYS A 167 -14.95 -4.30 -12.61
CA LYS A 167 -16.27 -3.84 -12.98
C LYS A 167 -17.11 -4.99 -12.48
N GLN A 168 -17.64 -4.84 -11.27
CA GLN A 168 -18.86 -5.43 -10.88
C GLN A 168 -19.87 -4.80 -11.86
N THR A 169 -19.78 -5.18 -13.14
CA THR A 169 -20.90 -5.83 -13.79
C THR A 169 -21.28 -7.00 -12.87
N ILE A 170 -21.83 -6.67 -11.70
CA ILE A 170 -22.85 -7.49 -11.08
C ILE A 170 -23.92 -7.43 -12.15
N LEU A 171 -23.85 -8.43 -13.00
CA LEU A 171 -24.74 -8.77 -14.09
C LEU A 171 -26.15 -8.50 -13.60
N ASN A 172 -26.72 -7.33 -13.91
CA ASN A 172 -28.02 -6.79 -13.45
C ASN A 172 -28.71 -7.72 -12.45
N LYS A 173 -28.17 -7.84 -11.23
CA LYS A 173 -28.56 -8.93 -10.34
C LYS A 173 -29.82 -8.44 -9.66
N ASP A 174 -30.90 -8.77 -10.35
CA ASP A 174 -32.30 -8.52 -10.06
C ASP A 174 -32.58 -7.07 -9.66
N LYS A 175 -33.11 -6.31 -10.64
CA LYS A 175 -33.76 -5.01 -10.38
C LYS A 175 -34.84 -5.12 -9.28
N TYR A 176 -35.25 -6.35 -8.96
CA TYR A 176 -36.22 -6.71 -7.94
C TYR A 176 -35.68 -7.90 -7.12
N SER A 177 -34.92 -7.62 -6.06
CA SER A 177 -34.74 -8.59 -4.98
C SER A 177 -36.05 -8.68 -4.21
N LEU A 178 -36.58 -9.89 -3.99
CA LEU A 178 -37.75 -10.11 -3.13
C LEU A 178 -37.40 -10.01 -1.62
N PHE A 179 -36.12 -9.88 -1.30
CA PHE A 179 -35.63 -9.70 0.06
C PHE A 179 -35.50 -8.23 0.38
N ASP A 180 -35.76 -7.87 1.65
CA ASP A 180 -35.57 -6.52 2.20
C ASP A 180 -34.08 -6.25 2.45
N GLU A 181 -33.29 -6.29 1.36
CA GLU A 181 -31.87 -5.97 1.38
C GLU A 181 -31.66 -4.51 0.96
N PRO A 182 -30.74 -3.80 1.64
CA PRO A 182 -30.41 -2.43 1.26
C PRO A 182 -29.81 -2.39 -0.14
N ILE A 183 -30.36 -1.55 -1.00
CA ILE A 183 -29.92 -1.41 -2.39
C ILE A 183 -28.45 -1.01 -2.46
N GLN A 184 -27.78 -1.48 -3.51
CA GLN A 184 -26.37 -1.25 -3.74
C GLN A 184 -26.16 -0.22 -4.84
N PHE A 185 -26.97 -0.24 -5.89
CA PHE A 185 -26.76 0.55 -7.10
C PHE A 185 -27.89 1.54 -7.36
N MET A 186 -27.57 2.66 -8.02
CA MET A 186 -28.54 3.72 -8.33
C MET A 186 -29.71 3.20 -9.18
N GLU A 187 -29.45 2.23 -10.04
CA GLU A 187 -30.44 1.62 -10.93
C GLU A 187 -31.53 0.82 -10.19
N GLN A 188 -31.30 0.48 -8.91
CA GLN A 188 -32.25 -0.20 -8.03
C GLN A 188 -33.13 0.79 -7.23
N ASP A 189 -32.86 2.09 -7.30
CA ASP A 189 -33.56 3.09 -6.49
C ASP A 189 -34.93 3.47 -7.07
N LEU A 190 -35.98 2.84 -6.55
CA LEU A 190 -37.37 3.10 -6.97
C LEU A 190 -38.00 4.32 -6.27
N LEU A 191 -37.36 4.86 -5.23
CA LEU A 191 -37.93 5.93 -4.40
C LEU A 191 -37.33 7.32 -4.71
N GLY A 192 -36.47 7.42 -5.73
CA GLY A 192 -35.99 8.71 -6.24
C GLY A 192 -35.04 9.47 -5.30
N ARG A 193 -34.19 8.76 -4.57
CA ARG A 193 -33.15 9.30 -3.67
C ARG A 193 -31.95 9.87 -4.41
N GLU A 194 -31.86 9.68 -5.72
CA GLU A 194 -30.75 10.14 -6.56
C GLU A 194 -30.32 11.57 -6.29
N LYS A 195 -31.26 12.52 -6.34
CA LYS A 195 -30.96 13.93 -6.10
C LYS A 195 -30.32 14.18 -4.73
N PHE A 196 -30.85 13.53 -3.69
CA PHE A 196 -30.29 13.64 -2.34
C PHE A 196 -28.86 13.09 -2.26
N ILE A 197 -28.59 11.95 -2.91
CA ILE A 197 -27.24 11.36 -2.99
C ILE A 197 -26.28 12.29 -3.74
N GLU A 198 -26.72 12.89 -4.84
CA GLU A 198 -25.90 13.81 -5.64
C GLU A 198 -25.58 15.11 -4.89
N ASP A 199 -26.58 15.70 -4.22
CA ASP A 199 -26.38 16.90 -3.41
C ASP A 199 -25.41 16.62 -2.24
N LEU A 200 -25.57 15.49 -1.56
CA LEU A 200 -24.68 15.07 -0.48
C LEU A 200 -23.25 14.76 -0.98
N GLU A 201 -23.12 14.09 -2.12
CA GLU A 201 -21.83 13.83 -2.76
C GLU A 201 -21.10 15.14 -3.09
N LYS A 202 -21.82 16.12 -3.64
CA LYS A 202 -21.28 17.43 -3.99
C LYS A 202 -20.78 18.17 -2.76
N GLU A 203 -21.57 18.16 -1.67
CA GLU A 203 -21.20 18.79 -0.41
C GLU A 203 -19.91 18.18 0.18
N ILE A 204 -19.82 16.84 0.22
CA ILE A 204 -18.63 16.13 0.69
C ILE A 204 -17.40 16.46 -0.18
N LYS A 205 -17.59 16.59 -1.49
CA LYS A 205 -16.52 16.98 -2.42
C LYS A 205 -16.01 18.39 -2.15
N SER A 206 -16.86 19.34 -1.79
CA SER A 206 -16.47 20.74 -1.52
C SER A 206 -15.75 20.94 -0.19
N LEU A 207 -15.83 20.00 0.76
CA LEU A 207 -15.18 20.15 2.07
C LEU A 207 -13.65 20.34 1.94
N PRO A 208 -13.02 21.18 2.78
CA PRO A 208 -11.56 21.32 2.81
C PRO A 208 -10.88 20.03 3.28
N PHE A 209 -9.65 19.79 2.81
CA PHE A 209 -8.88 18.58 3.15
C PHE A 209 -8.39 18.54 4.59
N GLU A 210 -8.15 19.71 5.19
CA GLU A 210 -7.47 19.85 6.49
C GLU A 210 -8.38 19.61 7.71
N ASN A 211 -9.70 19.62 7.50
CA ASN A 211 -10.68 19.53 8.58
C ASN A 211 -11.39 18.16 8.57
N SER A 212 -11.77 17.69 9.76
CA SER A 212 -12.70 16.57 9.92
C SER A 212 -14.14 17.08 9.94
N PHE A 213 -15.04 16.37 9.28
CA PHE A 213 -16.47 16.68 9.25
C PHE A 213 -17.28 15.43 9.53
N ILE A 214 -18.33 15.59 10.33
CA ILE A 214 -19.23 14.51 10.74
C ILE A 214 -20.59 14.76 10.11
N PHE A 215 -21.11 13.74 9.43
CA PHE A 215 -22.46 13.73 8.88
C PHE A 215 -23.30 12.72 9.65
N GLY A 216 -24.41 13.17 10.22
CA GLY A 216 -25.43 12.30 10.80
C GLY A 216 -26.52 12.01 9.78
N LEU A 217 -26.75 10.73 9.47
CA LEU A 217 -27.89 10.31 8.65
C LEU A 217 -29.02 9.81 9.56
N TYR A 218 -30.09 10.60 9.63
CA TYR A 218 -31.24 10.31 10.48
C TYR A 218 -32.44 9.85 9.64
N GLY A 219 -33.24 8.96 10.22
CA GLY A 219 -34.45 8.41 9.62
C GLY A 219 -34.99 7.26 10.45
N SER A 220 -36.26 6.93 10.32
CA SER A 220 -36.90 5.82 11.02
C SER A 220 -36.30 4.47 10.60
N TRP A 221 -36.61 3.41 11.35
CA TRP A 221 -36.25 2.05 10.95
C TRP A 221 -36.96 1.68 9.63
N GLY A 222 -36.23 1.09 8.68
CA GLY A 222 -36.77 0.76 7.35
C GLY A 222 -36.78 1.88 6.29
N GLU A 223 -36.38 3.13 6.62
CA GLU A 223 -36.39 4.23 5.63
C GLU A 223 -35.27 4.16 4.56
N GLY A 224 -34.36 3.19 4.70
CA GLY A 224 -33.28 2.96 3.74
C GLY A 224 -31.99 3.73 4.02
N LYS A 225 -31.64 3.96 5.30
CA LYS A 225 -30.37 4.59 5.70
C LYS A 225 -29.14 3.84 5.15
N THR A 226 -29.10 2.53 5.33
CA THR A 226 -28.04 1.67 4.78
C THR A 226 -28.01 1.69 3.25
N SER A 227 -29.18 1.78 2.60
CA SER A 227 -29.28 1.98 1.15
C SER A 227 -28.61 3.29 0.70
N VAL A 228 -28.93 4.41 1.35
CA VAL A 228 -28.30 5.72 1.10
C VAL A 228 -26.78 5.63 1.26
N ILE A 229 -26.32 5.00 2.33
CA ILE A 229 -24.89 4.78 2.60
C ILE A 229 -24.23 3.99 1.46
N ASN A 230 -24.85 2.92 0.97
CA ASN A 230 -24.30 2.08 -0.11
C ASN A 230 -24.26 2.81 -1.45
N LEU A 231 -25.31 3.56 -1.80
CA LEU A 231 -25.34 4.39 -3.00
C LEU A 231 -24.21 5.44 -2.97
N LEU A 232 -24.05 6.13 -1.84
CA LEU A 232 -23.00 7.13 -1.67
C LEU A 232 -21.59 6.50 -1.71
N LYS A 233 -21.39 5.36 -1.05
CA LYS A 233 -20.13 4.58 -1.13
C LYS A 233 -19.76 4.29 -2.59
N ASN A 234 -20.72 3.88 -3.40
CA ASN A 234 -20.48 3.53 -4.80
C ASN A 234 -20.07 4.75 -5.65
N LYS A 235 -20.63 5.93 -5.39
CA LYS A 235 -20.19 7.18 -6.06
C LYS A 235 -18.71 7.50 -5.80
N PHE A 236 -18.20 7.21 -4.59
CA PHE A 236 -16.80 7.46 -4.25
C PHE A 236 -15.83 6.30 -4.52
N LYS A 237 -16.33 5.07 -4.72
CA LYS A 237 -15.52 3.84 -4.87
C LYS A 237 -14.50 3.91 -6.02
N GLU A 238 -14.87 4.56 -7.12
CA GLU A 238 -14.04 4.69 -8.32
C GLU A 238 -13.08 5.88 -8.27
N SER A 239 -13.31 6.83 -7.37
CA SER A 239 -12.48 8.03 -7.30
C SER A 239 -11.10 7.74 -6.69
N LYS A 240 -10.06 8.32 -7.29
CA LYS A 240 -8.68 8.20 -6.80
C LYS A 240 -8.41 9.10 -5.60
N ASP A 241 -9.24 10.12 -5.40
CA ASP A 241 -9.06 11.17 -4.41
C ASP A 241 -9.55 10.76 -3.02
N TYR A 242 -10.31 9.66 -2.93
CA TYR A 242 -10.91 9.20 -1.69
C TYR A 242 -10.36 7.84 -1.23
N LEU A 243 -10.26 7.69 0.09
CA LEU A 243 -10.03 6.43 0.76
C LEU A 243 -11.28 6.06 1.56
N ILE A 244 -11.99 5.04 1.10
CA ILE A 244 -13.23 4.58 1.74
C ILE A 244 -12.90 3.56 2.82
N VAL A 245 -13.39 3.82 4.03
CA VAL A 245 -13.29 2.92 5.19
C VAL A 245 -14.71 2.57 5.61
N ASN A 246 -15.03 1.27 5.63
CA ASN A 246 -16.30 0.79 6.14
C ASN A 246 -16.10 0.22 7.53
N PHE A 247 -16.84 0.74 8.49
CA PHE A 247 -16.82 0.29 9.87
C PHE A 247 -18.23 0.00 10.34
N ASP A 248 -18.44 -1.22 10.80
CA ASP A 248 -19.71 -1.65 11.38
C ASP A 248 -19.41 -2.11 12.82
N PRO A 249 -19.67 -1.25 13.82
CA PRO A 249 -19.33 -1.48 15.21
C PRO A 249 -20.12 -2.63 15.83
N TRP A 250 -21.31 -2.96 15.30
CA TRP A 250 -22.17 -4.03 15.82
C TRP A 250 -21.48 -5.41 15.82
N ASN A 251 -20.50 -5.61 14.94
CA ASN A 251 -19.72 -6.84 14.87
C ASN A 251 -18.73 -7.05 16.04
N PHE A 252 -18.58 -6.05 16.91
CA PHE A 252 -17.61 -6.07 18.00
C PHE A 252 -18.31 -5.84 19.33
N LYS A 253 -17.95 -6.63 20.33
CA LYS A 253 -18.53 -6.53 21.69
C LYS A 253 -17.55 -5.83 22.62
N GLY A 254 -18.01 -4.76 23.25
CA GLY A 254 -17.23 -4.00 24.21
C GLY A 254 -16.37 -2.90 23.58
N GLU A 255 -16.11 -1.87 24.38
CA GLU A 255 -15.43 -0.64 23.98
C GLU A 255 -14.04 -0.87 23.39
N GLU A 256 -13.21 -1.70 24.02
CA GLU A 256 -11.86 -1.99 23.52
C GLU A 256 -11.86 -2.70 22.15
N ALA A 257 -12.83 -3.59 21.92
CA ALA A 257 -12.95 -4.33 20.67
C ALA A 257 -13.40 -3.39 19.53
N ILE A 258 -14.40 -2.55 19.78
CA ILE A 258 -14.88 -1.51 18.85
C ILE A 258 -13.74 -0.56 18.48
N LEU A 259 -13.03 -0.03 19.49
CA LEU A 259 -11.91 0.88 19.29
C LEU A 259 -10.80 0.22 18.46
N THR A 260 -10.42 -1.00 18.84
CA THR A 260 -9.37 -1.75 18.14
C THR A 260 -9.75 -2.02 16.69
N ALA A 261 -10.99 -2.41 16.44
CA ALA A 261 -11.50 -2.67 15.11
C ALA A 261 -11.54 -1.40 14.25
N PHE A 262 -12.00 -0.28 14.80
CA PHE A 262 -12.06 1.01 14.11
C PHE A 262 -10.67 1.43 13.60
N TYR A 263 -9.69 1.48 14.50
CA TYR A 263 -8.33 1.84 14.16
C TYR A 263 -7.73 0.83 13.16
N ASN A 264 -7.90 -0.48 13.37
CA ASN A 264 -7.41 -1.48 12.43
C ASN A 264 -8.01 -1.32 11.02
N LYS A 265 -9.28 -0.91 10.89
CA LYS A 265 -9.89 -0.63 9.58
C LYS A 265 -9.24 0.54 8.86
N ILE A 266 -8.90 1.61 9.57
CA ILE A 266 -8.19 2.76 9.01
C ILE A 266 -6.77 2.35 8.57
N GLU A 267 -6.03 1.66 9.44
CA GLU A 267 -4.69 1.15 9.14
C GLU A 267 -4.69 0.27 7.91
N GLN A 268 -5.58 -0.73 7.86
CA GLN A 268 -5.69 -1.65 6.73
C GLN A 268 -6.02 -0.92 5.44
N SER A 269 -6.93 0.06 5.47
CA SER A 269 -7.33 0.82 4.28
C SER A 269 -6.15 1.59 3.67
N LEU A 270 -5.29 2.17 4.52
CA LEU A 270 -4.05 2.84 4.08
C LEU A 270 -3.01 1.82 3.61
N SER A 271 -2.74 0.78 4.41
CA SER A 271 -1.72 -0.24 4.13
C SER A 271 -2.03 -1.08 2.90
N GLN A 272 -3.30 -1.26 2.53
CA GLN A 272 -3.70 -1.91 1.28
C GLN A 272 -3.38 -1.07 0.04
N LYS A 273 -3.35 0.26 0.16
CA LYS A 273 -3.06 1.17 -0.97
C LYS A 273 -1.63 1.68 -1.00
N PHE A 274 -0.95 1.74 0.14
CA PHE A 274 0.37 2.33 0.28
C PHE A 274 1.33 1.43 1.08
N ILE A 275 2.61 1.66 0.89
CA ILE A 275 3.71 1.11 1.68
C ILE A 275 4.33 2.26 2.47
N PHE A 276 4.08 2.27 3.77
CA PHE A 276 4.67 3.24 4.69
C PHE A 276 5.59 2.53 5.69
N PRO A 277 6.92 2.77 5.65
CA PRO A 277 7.85 2.16 6.60
C PRO A 277 7.47 2.48 8.05
N GLY A 278 7.29 1.46 8.88
CA GLY A 278 6.99 1.62 10.30
C GLY A 278 5.56 2.08 10.63
N PHE A 279 4.72 2.41 9.63
CA PHE A 279 3.35 2.88 9.86
C PHE A 279 2.52 1.93 10.72
N LYS A 280 2.47 0.64 10.36
CA LYS A 280 1.75 -0.36 11.15
C LYS A 280 2.21 -0.39 12.61
N LYS A 281 3.51 -0.27 12.87
CA LYS A 281 4.07 -0.25 14.23
C LYS A 281 3.66 1.02 14.98
N THR A 282 3.78 2.20 14.35
CA THR A 282 3.35 3.48 14.91
C THR A 282 1.86 3.47 15.23
N PHE A 283 1.05 2.96 14.32
CA PHE A 283 -0.39 2.89 14.44
C PHE A 283 -0.84 1.92 15.54
N LEU A 284 -0.20 0.74 15.63
CA LEU A 284 -0.41 -0.20 16.74
C LEU A 284 -0.02 0.39 18.10
N LYS A 285 1.09 1.16 18.15
CA LYS A 285 1.52 1.86 19.37
C LYS A 285 0.46 2.89 19.79
N TYR A 286 -0.04 3.71 18.87
CA TYR A 286 -1.12 4.67 19.13
C TYR A 286 -2.37 3.98 19.67
N ARG A 287 -2.86 2.95 18.96
CA ARG A 287 -4.03 2.17 19.36
C ARG A 287 -3.92 1.63 20.79
N ASN A 288 -2.78 1.03 21.14
CA ASN A 288 -2.54 0.50 22.47
C ASN A 288 -2.57 1.58 23.56
N LEU A 289 -2.01 2.76 23.29
CA LEU A 289 -2.02 3.88 24.25
C LEU A 289 -3.43 4.43 24.45
N ILE A 290 -4.22 4.57 23.38
CA ILE A 290 -5.60 5.03 23.47
C ILE A 290 -6.48 4.00 24.19
N SER A 291 -6.33 2.70 23.89
CA SER A 291 -7.11 1.66 24.56
C SER A 291 -6.80 1.58 26.05
N MET A 292 -5.53 1.72 26.44
CA MET A 292 -5.13 1.79 27.85
C MET A 292 -5.72 3.00 28.57
N GLY A 293 -5.74 4.18 27.92
CA GLY A 293 -6.32 5.40 28.48
C GLY A 293 -7.84 5.34 28.70
N LEU A 294 -8.56 4.53 27.92
CA LEU A 294 -10.01 4.29 28.10
C LEU A 294 -10.30 3.25 29.19
N SER A 295 -9.41 2.27 29.38
CA SER A 295 -9.55 1.24 30.41
C SER A 295 -9.35 1.75 31.85
N GLN A 296 -8.81 2.96 32.04
CA GLN A 296 -8.45 3.51 33.35
C GLN A 296 -9.14 4.86 33.61
N THR A 297 -10.44 4.82 33.86
CA THR A 297 -11.05 5.81 34.76
C THR A 297 -10.54 5.57 36.18
N GLY A 298 -9.36 6.09 36.52
CA GLY A 298 -8.89 6.19 37.92
C GLY A 298 -7.41 5.88 38.22
N ILE A 299 -6.59 5.46 37.26
CA ILE A 299 -5.16 5.18 37.51
C ILE A 299 -4.31 6.03 36.58
N THR A 300 -3.60 7.02 37.13
CA THR A 300 -2.50 7.72 36.45
C THR A 300 -1.30 6.79 36.36
N ILE A 301 -1.04 6.21 35.18
CA ILE A 301 0.19 5.47 34.93
C ILE A 301 1.20 6.38 34.23
N ASN A 302 2.41 6.42 34.80
CA ASN A 302 3.56 7.15 34.29
C ASN A 302 3.96 6.67 32.89
N PHE A 303 3.97 7.59 31.93
CA PHE A 303 4.43 7.42 30.55
C PHE A 303 5.97 7.24 30.40
N SER A 304 6.69 6.91 31.48
CA SER A 304 8.15 7.03 31.56
C SER A 304 8.94 6.05 30.68
N ASP A 305 8.34 4.94 30.24
CA ASP A 305 9.06 3.92 29.47
C ASP A 305 8.97 4.09 27.95
N THR A 306 8.18 5.06 27.46
CA THR A 306 8.21 5.48 26.06
C THR A 306 8.79 6.88 25.95
N LYS A 307 10.01 7.02 25.42
CA LYS A 307 10.67 8.32 25.10
C LYS A 307 9.88 9.26 24.18
N GLU A 308 8.70 8.86 23.72
CA GLU A 308 7.95 9.48 22.63
C GLU A 308 6.50 9.66 23.09
N SER A 309 5.99 10.89 23.03
CA SER A 309 4.65 11.26 23.53
C SER A 309 3.51 10.73 22.63
N ILE A 310 2.27 10.63 23.17
CA ILE A 310 1.08 10.29 22.37
C ILE A 310 0.91 11.29 21.21
N GLU A 311 1.19 12.55 21.47
CA GLU A 311 1.06 13.63 20.49
C GLU A 311 2.04 13.46 19.33
N GLU A 312 3.30 13.10 19.60
CA GLU A 312 4.27 12.78 18.54
C GLU A 312 3.82 11.59 17.69
N ILE A 313 3.25 10.55 18.31
CA ILE A 313 2.74 9.38 17.58
C ILE A 313 1.55 9.76 16.71
N ARG A 314 0.64 10.59 17.23
CA ARG A 314 -0.53 11.12 16.51
C ARG A 314 -0.09 11.94 15.30
N GLN A 315 0.80 12.91 15.48
CA GLN A 315 1.34 13.74 14.40
C GLN A 315 2.01 12.91 13.31
N ARG A 316 2.70 11.83 13.66
CA ARG A 316 3.26 10.89 12.67
C ARG A 316 2.16 10.21 11.87
N ILE A 317 1.08 9.74 12.49
CA ILE A 317 -0.08 9.15 11.80
C ILE A 317 -0.73 10.17 10.86
N GLU A 318 -0.98 11.38 11.33
CA GLU A 318 -1.51 12.50 10.53
C GLU A 318 -0.62 12.79 9.32
N SER A 319 0.71 12.77 9.50
CA SER A 319 1.64 13.00 8.40
C SER A 319 1.54 11.91 7.32
N TYR A 320 1.35 10.64 7.69
CA TYR A 320 1.15 9.56 6.71
C TYR A 320 -0.14 9.76 5.92
N ILE A 321 -1.22 10.14 6.60
CA ILE A 321 -2.52 10.42 5.98
C ILE A 321 -2.41 11.63 5.04
N ALA A 322 -1.84 12.74 5.51
CA ALA A 322 -1.69 13.98 4.76
C ALA A 322 -0.86 13.78 3.47
N GLN A 323 0.20 12.96 3.54
CA GLN A 323 1.04 12.64 2.38
C GLN A 323 0.25 11.98 1.25
N THR A 324 -0.78 11.19 1.57
CA THR A 324 -1.60 10.53 0.54
C THR A 324 -2.35 11.52 -0.36
N LYS A 325 -2.62 12.74 0.15
CA LYS A 325 -3.54 13.73 -0.44
C LYS A 325 -4.94 13.16 -0.75
N LYS A 326 -5.34 12.10 -0.06
CA LYS A 326 -6.64 11.47 -0.23
C LYS A 326 -7.52 11.78 0.97
N LYS A 327 -8.74 12.22 0.71
CA LYS A 327 -9.75 12.40 1.75
C LYS A 327 -10.18 11.02 2.25
N ILE A 328 -10.10 10.78 3.55
CA ILE A 328 -10.60 9.54 4.14
C ILE A 328 -12.10 9.73 4.43
N ILE A 329 -12.95 8.88 3.86
CA ILE A 329 -14.38 8.84 4.18
C ILE A 329 -14.62 7.57 4.97
N ILE A 330 -15.07 7.73 6.21
CA ILE A 330 -15.38 6.63 7.11
C ILE A 330 -16.90 6.52 7.21
N PHE A 331 -17.43 5.39 6.73
CA PHE A 331 -18.83 5.06 6.89
C PHE A 331 -19.01 4.21 8.14
N ILE A 332 -19.83 4.70 9.06
CA ILE A 332 -20.24 4.00 10.27
C ILE A 332 -21.74 3.73 10.16
N ASP A 333 -22.15 2.47 10.26
CA ASP A 333 -23.55 2.04 10.17
C ASP A 333 -23.98 1.27 11.43
N ASP A 334 -25.27 0.96 11.59
CA ASP A 334 -25.83 0.14 12.68
C ASP A 334 -25.46 0.60 14.12
N ILE A 335 -25.21 1.90 14.31
CA ILE A 335 -24.88 2.51 15.61
C ILE A 335 -26.02 2.33 16.62
N ASP A 336 -27.27 2.34 16.15
CA ASP A 336 -28.49 2.20 16.94
C ASP A 336 -28.63 0.83 17.63
N ARG A 337 -27.83 -0.16 17.24
CA ARG A 337 -27.81 -1.50 17.85
C ARG A 337 -26.82 -1.64 19.01
N LEU A 338 -25.96 -0.65 19.22
CA LEU A 338 -24.93 -0.69 20.25
C LEU A 338 -25.47 -0.42 21.65
N GLN A 339 -24.74 -0.85 22.67
CA GLN A 339 -25.03 -0.49 24.06
C GLN A 339 -24.75 1.01 24.31
N PRO A 340 -25.38 1.65 25.31
CA PRO A 340 -25.22 3.10 25.53
C PRO A 340 -23.77 3.59 25.67
N ASN A 341 -22.92 2.82 26.34
CA ASN A 341 -21.51 3.12 26.51
C ASN A 341 -20.70 2.96 25.20
N GLU A 342 -21.06 1.98 24.38
CA GLU A 342 -20.49 1.76 23.05
C GLU A 342 -20.89 2.87 22.07
N ILE A 343 -22.14 3.35 22.13
CA ILE A 343 -22.60 4.52 21.36
C ILE A 343 -21.78 5.76 21.73
N LEU A 344 -21.61 6.00 23.04
CA LEU A 344 -20.81 7.13 23.53
C LEU A 344 -19.36 7.04 23.06
N LEU A 345 -18.78 5.84 23.04
CA LEU A 345 -17.44 5.62 22.49
C LEU A 345 -17.38 5.96 20.99
N VAL A 346 -18.35 5.49 20.20
CA VAL A 346 -18.39 5.78 18.76
C VAL A 346 -18.45 7.29 18.53
N PHE A 347 -19.22 8.04 19.31
CA PHE A 347 -19.23 9.51 19.22
C PHE A 347 -17.92 10.17 19.69
N LYS A 348 -17.17 9.57 20.63
CA LYS A 348 -15.84 10.05 21.03
C LYS A 348 -14.74 9.76 20.01
N LEU A 349 -14.96 8.80 19.10
CA LEU A 349 -14.01 8.43 18.05
C LEU A 349 -13.97 9.44 16.89
N VAL A 350 -15.03 10.23 16.71
CA VAL A 350 -15.26 11.08 15.53
C VAL A 350 -14.93 12.54 15.77
#